data_AF-A0A3B9A2M8-F1
#
_entry.id   AF-A0A3B9A2M8-F1
#
_cell.length_a   1.000
_cell.length_b   1.000
_cell.length_c   1.000
_cell.angle_alpha   90.00
_cell.angle_beta   90.00
_cell.angle_gamma   90.00
#
_symmetry.space_group_name_H-M   'P 1'
#
loop_
_entity.id
_entity.type
_entity.pdbx_description
1 polymer ?
#
loop_
_entity_poly.entity_id
_entity_poly.type
_entity_poly.pdbx_seq_one_letter_code
_entity_poly.pdbx_strand_id
1 'polypeptide(L)'
;MEKLRLEFFDRNDIVQEIGPFRGLYITRAADKDIRANSQHGGTVTALVELAMKEGFLDAAVMTHSGGGLSPTGMLVFRPGDVRQCSGSSFQIPPTLAVLNEALREGKYRKIGVVGTPCKTLAVYKMKKMFLDGNDRRADSIGIVFGLFCGWGIGWEGLEKLVKTKICSEKLKRIDIPPSKYQIMELCTGDGRIEIPLDEVYPI
;
A
#
# COMPACT_ATOMS: atom_id res chain seq x y z
N MET A 1 12.22 5.02 -17.23
CA MET A 1 10.79 4.92 -16.88
C MET A 1 9.92 4.60 -18.09
N GLU A 2 10.04 5.35 -19.19
CA GLU A 2 9.25 5.13 -20.41
C GLU A 2 9.36 3.70 -20.99
N LYS A 3 10.59 3.15 -21.09
CA LYS A 3 10.82 1.76 -21.51
C LYS A 3 10.07 0.73 -20.66
N LEU A 4 9.83 1.00 -19.38
CA LEU A 4 9.08 0.10 -18.49
C LEU A 4 7.57 0.27 -18.72
N ARG A 5 7.11 1.49 -19.00
CA ARG A 5 5.69 1.75 -19.29
C ARG A 5 5.26 1.05 -20.58
N LEU A 6 6.01 1.21 -21.66
CA LEU A 6 5.70 0.61 -22.96
C LEU A 6 5.89 -0.92 -22.97
N GLU A 7 6.61 -1.48 -22.00
CA GLU A 7 6.74 -2.93 -21.82
C GLU A 7 5.45 -3.55 -21.26
N PHE A 8 4.88 -2.92 -20.23
CA PHE A 8 3.80 -3.51 -19.43
C PHE A 8 2.42 -2.96 -19.76
N PHE A 9 2.32 -1.88 -20.52
CA PHE A 9 1.06 -1.18 -20.81
C PHE A 9 0.97 -0.76 -22.27
N ASP A 10 -0.26 -0.75 -22.81
CA ASP A 10 -0.54 -0.25 -24.15
C ASP A 10 -0.25 1.25 -24.23
N ARG A 11 0.41 1.69 -25.30
CA ARG A 11 0.70 3.11 -25.53
C ARG A 11 -0.58 3.95 -25.57
N ASN A 12 -1.69 3.41 -26.08
CA ASN A 12 -2.96 4.12 -26.19
C ASN A 12 -3.65 4.32 -24.84
N ASP A 13 -3.30 3.50 -23.83
CA ASP A 13 -3.83 3.65 -22.46
C ASP A 13 -3.07 4.74 -21.68
N ILE A 14 -1.93 5.24 -22.17
CA ILE A 14 -1.03 6.15 -21.44
C ILE A 14 -1.43 7.62 -21.63
N VAL A 15 -1.84 8.25 -20.52
CA VAL A 15 -1.93 9.71 -20.41
C VAL A 15 -0.72 10.24 -19.65
N GLN A 16 -0.16 11.36 -20.10
CA GLN A 16 1.14 11.86 -19.63
C GLN A 16 1.14 12.15 -18.11
N GLU A 17 0.05 12.71 -17.60
CA GLU A 17 -0.10 13.20 -16.22
C GLU A 17 -0.39 12.07 -15.22
N ILE A 18 -1.22 11.10 -15.61
CA ILE A 18 -1.75 10.07 -14.70
C ILE A 18 -1.29 8.64 -15.02
N GLY A 19 -0.57 8.45 -16.12
CA GLY A 19 -0.05 7.17 -16.56
C GLY A 19 -1.08 6.31 -17.31
N PRO A 20 -0.83 4.99 -17.43
CA PRO A 20 -1.71 4.06 -18.13
C PRO A 20 -2.99 3.79 -17.35
N PHE A 21 -4.16 3.94 -17.97
CA PHE A 21 -5.43 3.51 -17.40
C PHE A 21 -6.45 3.13 -18.50
N ARG A 22 -7.37 2.23 -18.16
CA ARG A 22 -8.50 1.83 -19.02
C ARG A 22 -9.85 2.38 -18.59
N GLY A 23 -9.92 2.88 -17.35
CA GLY A 23 -11.11 3.49 -16.80
C GLY A 23 -10.82 4.09 -15.43
N LEU A 24 -11.61 5.11 -15.07
CA LEU A 24 -11.54 5.80 -13.79
C LEU A 24 -12.90 5.66 -13.11
N TYR A 25 -12.89 5.07 -11.92
CA TYR A 25 -14.10 4.76 -11.18
C TYR A 25 -13.98 5.21 -9.74
N ILE A 26 -15.04 5.82 -9.22
CA ILE A 26 -15.19 6.07 -7.79
C ILE A 26 -15.80 4.80 -7.18
N THR A 27 -15.08 4.18 -6.25
CA THR A 27 -15.47 2.87 -5.70
C THR A 27 -15.44 2.87 -4.17
N ARG A 28 -16.23 1.97 -3.58
CA ARG A 28 -16.15 1.58 -2.18
C ARG A 28 -16.54 0.11 -2.05
N ALA A 29 -15.99 -0.59 -1.07
CA ALA A 29 -16.33 -1.97 -0.76
C ALA A 29 -17.83 -2.10 -0.44
N ALA A 30 -18.50 -3.12 -0.95
CA ALA A 30 -19.91 -3.41 -0.62
C ALA A 30 -20.06 -3.97 0.80
N ASP A 31 -19.06 -4.71 1.27
CA ASP A 31 -18.96 -5.22 2.64
C ASP A 31 -18.78 -4.07 3.65
N LYS A 32 -19.69 -3.99 4.64
CA LYS A 32 -19.69 -2.97 5.70
C LYS A 32 -18.48 -3.10 6.61
N ASP A 33 -18.03 -4.32 6.89
CA ASP A 33 -16.95 -4.59 7.85
C ASP A 33 -15.60 -4.21 7.27
N ILE A 34 -15.42 -4.40 5.95
CA ILE A 34 -14.26 -3.88 5.23
C ILE A 34 -14.25 -2.35 5.31
N ARG A 35 -15.38 -1.69 5.03
CA ARG A 35 -15.46 -0.22 5.05
C ARG A 35 -15.17 0.37 6.43
N ALA A 36 -15.70 -0.24 7.49
CA ALA A 36 -15.56 0.27 8.85
C ALA A 36 -14.11 0.43 9.31
N ASN A 37 -13.21 -0.42 8.80
CA ASN A 37 -11.80 -0.47 9.20
C ASN A 37 -10.83 0.06 8.12
N SER A 38 -11.34 0.52 6.98
CA SER A 38 -10.53 1.00 5.87
C SER A 38 -10.13 2.46 6.03
N GLN A 39 -9.02 2.87 5.38
CA GLN A 39 -8.64 4.28 5.31
C GLN A 39 -9.72 5.12 4.62
N HIS A 40 -10.20 4.61 3.48
CA HIS A 40 -11.18 5.26 2.63
C HIS A 40 -12.27 4.24 2.24
N GLY A 41 -12.59 4.11 0.95
CA GLY A 41 -13.63 3.19 0.45
C GLY A 41 -13.36 1.71 0.68
N GLY A 42 -12.16 1.28 1.10
CA GLY A 42 -11.82 -0.13 1.31
C GLY A 42 -11.65 -0.94 0.02
N THR A 43 -11.47 -0.26 -1.10
CA THR A 43 -11.38 -0.87 -2.44
C THR A 43 -10.23 -1.87 -2.54
N VAL A 44 -9.03 -1.52 -2.07
CA VAL A 44 -7.87 -2.43 -2.19
C VAL A 44 -8.05 -3.68 -1.34
N THR A 45 -8.49 -3.54 -0.08
CA THR A 45 -8.81 -4.68 0.79
C THR A 45 -9.84 -5.61 0.12
N ALA A 46 -10.93 -5.05 -0.41
CA ALA A 46 -11.97 -5.84 -1.07
C ALA A 46 -11.47 -6.54 -2.34
N LEU A 47 -10.68 -5.87 -3.18
CA LEU A 47 -10.15 -6.44 -4.43
C LEU A 47 -9.13 -7.55 -4.16
N VAL A 48 -8.23 -7.36 -3.18
CA VAL A 48 -7.24 -8.38 -2.81
C VAL A 48 -7.93 -9.59 -2.18
N GLU A 49 -8.85 -9.36 -1.24
CA GLU A 49 -9.62 -10.45 -0.60
C GLU A 49 -10.43 -11.25 -1.65
N LEU A 50 -11.08 -10.57 -2.58
CA LEU A 50 -11.80 -11.21 -3.69
C LEU A 50 -10.84 -11.99 -4.59
N ALA A 51 -9.73 -11.39 -5.03
CA ALA A 51 -8.76 -12.04 -5.90
C ALA A 51 -8.17 -13.32 -5.27
N MET A 52 -7.99 -13.34 -3.95
CA MET A 52 -7.57 -14.56 -3.24
C MET A 52 -8.70 -15.60 -3.16
N LYS A 53 -9.94 -15.21 -2.87
CA LYS A 53 -11.10 -16.14 -2.83
C LYS A 53 -11.36 -16.80 -4.17
N GLU A 54 -11.21 -16.06 -5.26
CA GLU A 54 -11.42 -16.52 -6.63
C GLU A 54 -10.19 -17.25 -7.22
N GLY A 55 -9.09 -17.39 -6.47
CA GLY A 55 -7.90 -18.12 -6.91
C GLY A 55 -7.03 -17.39 -7.95
N PHE A 56 -7.24 -16.09 -8.15
CA PHE A 56 -6.32 -15.24 -8.91
C PHE A 56 -5.00 -15.04 -8.19
N LEU A 57 -5.01 -15.09 -6.85
CA LEU A 57 -3.84 -14.98 -5.98
C LEU A 57 -3.81 -16.13 -4.98
N ASP A 58 -2.62 -16.67 -4.71
CA ASP A 58 -2.40 -17.65 -3.63
C ASP A 58 -1.71 -17.05 -2.40
N ALA A 59 -1.13 -15.86 -2.54
CA ALA A 59 -0.67 -15.00 -1.46
C ALA A 59 -0.70 -13.52 -1.86
N ALA A 60 -0.61 -12.62 -0.89
CA ALA A 60 -0.45 -11.19 -1.12
C ALA A 60 0.58 -10.60 -0.14
N VAL A 61 1.49 -9.77 -0.66
CA VAL A 61 2.40 -8.96 0.14
C VAL A 61 1.80 -7.56 0.32
N MET A 62 1.57 -7.19 1.57
CA MET A 62 0.87 -5.97 1.95
C MET A 62 1.59 -5.27 3.10
N THR A 63 1.12 -4.08 3.46
CA THR A 63 1.58 -3.36 4.65
C THR A 63 0.52 -3.47 5.75
N HIS A 64 0.92 -3.96 6.92
CA HIS A 64 0.15 -3.80 8.13
C HIS A 64 0.43 -2.41 8.72
N SER A 65 -0.60 -1.59 8.88
CA SER A 65 -0.45 -0.17 9.26
C SER A 65 -0.11 0.06 10.74
N GLY A 66 -0.36 -0.91 11.62
CA GLY A 66 -0.14 -0.76 13.06
C GLY A 66 -1.00 0.32 13.73
N GLY A 67 -2.10 0.74 13.09
CA GLY A 67 -2.91 1.89 13.56
C GLY A 67 -2.35 3.25 13.13
N GLY A 68 -1.41 3.26 12.18
CA GLY A 68 -0.83 4.46 11.56
C GLY A 68 0.67 4.62 11.83
N LEU A 69 1.20 3.96 12.85
CA LEU A 69 2.61 3.97 13.22
C LEU A 69 3.20 2.57 13.23
N SER A 70 4.52 2.52 13.09
CA SER A 70 5.33 1.31 13.10
C SER A 70 4.82 0.24 12.11
N PRO A 71 4.54 0.61 10.84
CA PRO A 71 3.98 -0.32 9.88
C PRO A 71 4.99 -1.42 9.53
N THR A 72 4.50 -2.60 9.20
CA THR A 72 5.34 -3.74 8.81
C THR A 72 4.89 -4.33 7.49
N GLY A 73 5.85 -4.92 6.75
CA GLY A 73 5.50 -5.78 5.63
C GLY A 73 4.84 -7.06 6.15
N MET A 74 3.84 -7.56 5.45
CA MET A 74 3.12 -8.78 5.82
C MET A 74 2.86 -9.63 4.57
N LEU A 75 3.12 -10.93 4.68
CA LEU A 75 2.69 -11.93 3.71
C LEU A 75 1.37 -12.54 4.18
N VAL A 76 0.34 -12.38 3.39
CA VAL A 76 -1.01 -12.88 3.64
C VAL A 76 -1.27 -14.06 2.71
N PHE A 77 -1.65 -15.22 3.25
CA PHE A 77 -1.96 -16.44 2.47
C PHE A 77 -3.36 -16.99 2.75
N ARG A 78 -4.15 -16.31 3.59
CA ARG A 78 -5.58 -16.58 3.79
C ARG A 78 -6.38 -15.33 3.43
N PRO A 79 -7.48 -15.44 2.66
CA PRO A 79 -8.23 -14.25 2.22
C PRO A 79 -8.72 -13.36 3.37
N GLY A 80 -9.16 -13.93 4.49
CA GLY A 80 -9.65 -13.15 5.65
C GLY A 80 -8.56 -12.31 6.33
N ASP A 81 -7.30 -12.74 6.26
CA ASP A 81 -6.17 -12.05 6.89
C ASP A 81 -5.78 -10.76 6.16
N VAL A 82 -6.27 -10.55 4.92
CA VAL A 82 -6.11 -9.31 4.16
C VAL A 82 -6.64 -8.10 4.96
N ARG A 83 -7.71 -8.31 5.73
CA ARG A 83 -8.34 -7.24 6.52
C ARG A 83 -7.43 -6.68 7.60
N GLN A 84 -6.46 -7.45 8.08
CA GLN A 84 -5.46 -6.99 9.05
C GLN A 84 -4.60 -5.86 8.46
N CYS A 85 -4.38 -5.85 7.14
CA CYS A 85 -3.60 -4.82 6.44
C CYS A 85 -4.42 -3.56 6.06
N SER A 86 -5.57 -3.34 6.71
CA SER A 86 -6.41 -2.17 6.45
C SER A 86 -5.84 -0.90 7.09
N GLY A 87 -6.26 0.25 6.55
CA GLY A 87 -5.77 1.57 6.98
C GLY A 87 -4.44 1.95 6.33
N SER A 88 -4.00 3.17 6.60
CA SER A 88 -2.75 3.70 6.08
C SER A 88 -1.74 3.97 7.20
N SER A 89 -0.47 3.87 6.86
CA SER A 89 0.62 4.53 7.58
C SER A 89 1.41 5.35 6.57
N PHE A 90 1.93 6.49 7.01
CA PHE A 90 2.73 7.40 6.19
C PHE A 90 4.24 7.18 6.39
N GLN A 91 4.64 6.27 7.28
CA GLN A 91 6.00 5.73 7.33
C GLN A 91 6.20 4.75 6.18
N ILE A 92 7.44 4.63 5.69
CA ILE A 92 7.77 3.74 4.57
C ILE A 92 8.38 2.44 5.12
N PRO A 93 7.60 1.33 5.24
CA PRO A 93 8.15 0.04 5.64
C PRO A 93 8.83 -0.70 4.48
N PRO A 94 9.76 -1.62 4.81
CA PRO A 94 10.45 -2.47 3.84
C PRO A 94 9.55 -3.63 3.36
N THR A 95 8.33 -3.33 2.89
CA THR A 95 7.34 -4.32 2.43
C THR A 95 7.89 -5.27 1.36
N LEU A 96 8.79 -4.79 0.50
CA LEU A 96 9.39 -5.61 -0.55
C LEU A 96 10.47 -6.59 -0.04
N ALA A 97 10.97 -6.42 1.18
CA ALA A 97 11.81 -7.43 1.81
C ALA A 97 11.01 -8.73 2.01
N VAL A 98 9.76 -8.61 2.49
CA VAL A 98 8.83 -9.75 2.63
C VAL A 98 8.52 -10.40 1.28
N LEU A 99 8.40 -9.59 0.21
CA LEU A 99 8.27 -10.14 -1.14
C LEU A 99 9.51 -10.94 -1.55
N ASN A 100 10.71 -10.40 -1.35
CA ASN A 100 11.95 -11.10 -1.69
C ASN A 100 12.10 -12.43 -0.94
N GLU A 101 11.69 -12.48 0.33
CA GLU A 101 11.68 -13.71 1.12
C GLU A 101 10.68 -14.72 0.57
N ALA A 102 9.44 -14.31 0.31
CA ALA A 102 8.41 -15.18 -0.26
C ALA A 102 8.78 -15.74 -1.64
N LEU A 103 9.42 -14.91 -2.48
CA LEU A 103 9.95 -15.34 -3.79
C LEU A 103 11.10 -16.34 -3.64
N ARG A 104 11.98 -16.14 -2.66
CA ARG A 104 13.10 -17.07 -2.36
C ARG A 104 12.60 -18.40 -1.83
N GLU A 105 11.54 -18.41 -1.02
CA GLU A 105 10.92 -19.66 -0.54
C GLU A 105 10.26 -20.46 -1.67
N GLY A 106 9.76 -19.79 -2.71
CA GLY A 106 9.18 -20.46 -3.89
C GLY A 106 7.88 -21.22 -3.63
N LYS A 107 7.25 -21.02 -2.47
CA LYS A 107 6.02 -21.70 -2.06
C LYS A 107 4.77 -21.22 -2.81
N TYR A 108 4.77 -19.97 -3.26
CA TYR A 108 3.62 -19.31 -3.89
C TYR A 108 3.92 -19.00 -5.36
N ARG A 109 2.88 -19.06 -6.19
CA ARG A 109 2.94 -18.92 -7.66
C ARG A 109 2.22 -17.70 -8.18
N LYS A 110 1.31 -17.09 -7.40
CA LYS A 110 0.52 -15.91 -7.79
C LYS A 110 0.48 -14.92 -6.63
N ILE A 111 1.65 -14.37 -6.31
CA ILE A 111 1.80 -13.40 -5.22
C ILE A 111 1.29 -12.03 -5.69
N GLY A 112 0.23 -11.54 -5.06
CA GLY A 112 -0.23 -10.17 -5.22
C GLY A 112 0.67 -9.19 -4.46
N VAL A 113 0.85 -7.97 -4.95
CA VAL A 113 1.64 -6.96 -4.24
C VAL A 113 0.86 -5.67 -4.13
N VAL A 114 0.64 -5.20 -2.91
CA VAL A 114 0.06 -3.88 -2.65
C VAL A 114 1.18 -2.90 -2.32
N GLY A 115 1.25 -1.78 -3.03
CA GLY A 115 2.35 -0.85 -2.84
C GLY A 115 2.09 0.56 -3.32
N THR A 116 2.82 1.51 -2.73
CA THR A 116 2.95 2.88 -3.21
C THR A 116 3.74 2.92 -4.54
N PRO A 117 3.74 4.03 -5.30
CA PRO A 117 4.33 4.09 -6.64
C PRO A 117 5.81 3.69 -6.69
N CYS A 118 6.60 4.03 -5.67
CA CYS A 118 8.00 3.60 -5.59
C CYS A 118 8.14 2.08 -5.42
N LYS A 119 7.26 1.44 -4.62
CA LYS A 119 7.23 -0.01 -4.43
C LYS A 119 6.77 -0.74 -5.69
N THR A 120 5.69 -0.27 -6.32
CA THR A 120 5.20 -0.90 -7.57
C THR A 120 6.22 -0.76 -8.69
N LEU A 121 6.89 0.38 -8.80
CA LEU A 121 8.00 0.56 -9.75
C LEU A 121 9.13 -0.45 -9.51
N ALA A 122 9.53 -0.67 -8.25
CA ALA A 122 10.55 -1.66 -7.93
C ALA A 122 10.09 -3.08 -8.34
N VAL A 123 8.83 -3.43 -8.09
CA VAL A 123 8.24 -4.71 -8.53
C VAL A 123 8.29 -4.86 -10.06
N TYR A 124 7.89 -3.85 -10.84
CA TYR A 124 7.97 -3.94 -12.29
C TYR A 124 9.42 -4.03 -12.81
N LYS A 125 10.38 -3.40 -12.12
CA LYS A 125 11.81 -3.61 -12.42
C LYS A 125 12.23 -5.04 -12.14
N MET A 126 11.82 -5.63 -11.01
CA MET A 126 12.10 -7.04 -10.68
C MET A 126 11.51 -7.99 -11.72
N LYS A 127 10.28 -7.76 -12.18
CA LYS A 127 9.63 -8.57 -13.23
C LYS A 127 10.36 -8.51 -14.57
N LYS A 128 11.09 -7.43 -14.85
CA LYS A 128 11.87 -7.27 -16.10
C LYS A 128 13.32 -7.76 -15.96
N MET A 129 13.91 -7.64 -14.78
CA MET A 129 15.30 -7.98 -14.56
C MET A 129 15.46 -9.49 -14.52
N PHE A 130 16.09 -10.03 -15.55
CA PHE A 130 16.74 -11.34 -15.47
C PHE A 130 18.04 -11.13 -14.70
N LEU A 131 18.03 -11.43 -13.40
CA LEU A 131 19.28 -11.53 -12.65
C LEU A 131 20.10 -12.70 -13.21
N ASP A 132 21.42 -12.59 -13.13
CA ASP A 132 22.35 -13.61 -13.63
C ASP A 132 21.95 -15.01 -13.15
N GLY A 133 21.91 -15.98 -14.06
CA GLY A 133 21.57 -17.38 -13.76
C GLY A 133 20.11 -17.79 -14.01
N ASN A 134 19.34 -17.06 -14.83
CA ASN A 134 17.95 -17.42 -15.19
C ASN A 134 17.02 -17.48 -13.96
N ASP A 135 17.20 -16.54 -13.02
CA ASP A 135 16.34 -16.41 -11.86
C ASP A 135 14.95 -15.90 -12.27
N ARG A 136 14.02 -16.85 -12.42
CA ARG A 136 12.62 -16.60 -12.81
C ARG A 136 11.68 -16.49 -11.61
N ARG A 137 12.20 -16.25 -10.40
CA ARG A 137 11.35 -16.13 -9.20
C ARG A 137 10.30 -15.02 -9.36
N ALA A 138 10.65 -13.91 -10.01
CA ALA A 138 9.73 -12.80 -10.26
C ALA A 138 8.50 -13.19 -11.12
N ASP A 139 8.52 -14.33 -11.82
CA ASP A 139 7.38 -14.87 -12.57
C ASP A 139 6.21 -15.26 -11.62
N SER A 140 6.51 -15.54 -10.34
CA SER A 140 5.48 -15.78 -9.32
C SER A 140 4.73 -14.50 -8.89
N ILE A 141 5.13 -13.31 -9.34
CA ILE A 141 4.43 -12.06 -9.04
C ILE A 141 3.21 -11.93 -9.95
N GLY A 142 2.03 -12.11 -9.36
CA GLY A 142 0.73 -11.98 -10.01
C GLY A 142 0.30 -10.52 -10.18
N ILE A 143 -0.75 -10.11 -9.46
CA ILE A 143 -1.39 -8.81 -9.59
C ILE A 143 -0.68 -7.76 -8.72
N VAL A 144 -0.43 -6.57 -9.27
CA VAL A 144 0.11 -5.43 -8.53
C VAL A 144 -1.00 -4.41 -8.30
N PHE A 145 -1.31 -4.12 -7.05
CA PHE A 145 -2.28 -3.11 -6.63
C PHE A 145 -1.55 -1.84 -6.21
N GLY A 146 -1.66 -0.80 -7.05
CA GLY A 146 -1.05 0.50 -6.78
C GLY A 146 -1.89 1.37 -5.84
N LEU A 147 -1.23 2.02 -4.90
CA LEU A 147 -1.79 3.08 -4.06
C LEU A 147 -1.30 4.44 -4.55
N PHE A 148 -2.14 5.47 -4.40
CA PHE A 148 -1.67 6.85 -4.49
C PHE A 148 -0.82 7.19 -3.28
N CYS A 149 0.23 7.96 -3.52
CA CYS A 149 1.17 8.39 -2.49
C CYS A 149 1.68 9.76 -2.91
N GLY A 150 1.43 10.77 -2.07
CA GLY A 150 2.10 12.05 -2.20
C GLY A 150 3.52 11.88 -1.67
N TRP A 151 3.64 11.71 -0.36
CA TRP A 151 4.91 11.81 0.36
C TRP A 151 5.05 10.64 1.35
N GLY A 152 6.29 10.31 1.72
CA GLY A 152 6.55 9.52 2.92
C GLY A 152 6.96 10.45 4.06
N ILE A 153 6.82 9.98 5.30
CA ILE A 153 7.26 10.70 6.49
C ILE A 153 8.33 9.86 7.20
N GLY A 154 9.38 10.53 7.66
CA GLY A 154 10.46 9.90 8.42
C GLY A 154 9.92 9.20 9.67
N TRP A 155 10.48 8.02 9.98
CA TRP A 155 10.00 7.17 11.07
C TRP A 155 10.01 7.89 12.42
N GLU A 156 11.18 8.35 12.84
CA GLU A 156 11.36 9.08 14.10
C GLU A 156 10.59 10.41 14.13
N GLY A 157 10.53 11.11 12.99
CA GLY A 157 9.86 12.40 12.88
C GLY A 157 8.37 12.27 13.14
N LEU A 158 7.71 11.32 12.49
CA LEU A 158 6.29 11.07 12.70
C LEU A 158 6.00 10.59 14.12
N GLU A 159 6.81 9.69 14.67
CA GLU A 159 6.62 9.20 16.04
C GLU A 159 6.77 10.32 17.08
N LYS A 160 7.79 11.18 16.93
CA LYS A 160 7.98 12.34 17.81
C LYS A 160 6.79 13.28 17.71
N LEU A 161 6.35 13.63 16.50
CA LEU A 161 5.20 14.51 16.27
C LEU A 161 3.90 13.95 16.86
N VAL A 162 3.64 12.65 16.69
CA VAL A 162 2.45 12.04 17.30
C VAL A 162 2.53 12.07 18.83
N LYS A 163 3.69 11.80 19.42
CA LYS A 163 3.89 11.82 20.88
C LYS A 163 3.73 13.22 21.50
N THR A 164 3.94 14.30 20.75
CA THR A 164 3.68 15.66 21.28
C THR A 164 2.20 16.01 21.32
N LYS A 165 1.35 15.31 20.55
CA LYS A 165 -0.08 15.59 20.43
C LYS A 165 -0.95 14.56 21.16
N ILE A 166 -0.44 13.34 21.36
CA ILE A 166 -1.13 12.24 22.04
C ILE A 166 -0.36 11.89 23.31
N CYS A 167 -1.02 11.98 24.47
CA CYS A 167 -0.38 11.72 25.77
C CYS A 167 -0.56 10.26 26.22
N SER A 168 -1.77 9.71 26.10
CA SER A 168 -2.10 8.37 26.61
C SER A 168 -3.09 7.62 25.73
N GLU A 169 -3.69 8.30 24.76
CA GLU A 169 -4.67 7.71 23.87
C GLU A 169 -3.98 6.75 22.87
N LYS A 170 -4.65 5.64 22.58
CA LYS A 170 -4.19 4.77 21.50
C LYS A 170 -4.52 5.42 20.15
N LEU A 171 -3.49 5.73 19.37
CA LEU A 171 -3.65 6.10 17.97
C LEU A 171 -4.31 4.93 17.20
N LYS A 172 -5.36 5.24 16.45
CA LYS A 172 -6.10 4.26 15.63
C LYS A 172 -5.86 4.42 14.14
N ARG A 173 -5.69 5.67 13.68
CA ARG A 173 -5.53 6.00 12.26
C ARG A 173 -4.84 7.36 12.13
N ILE A 174 -4.02 7.48 11.09
CA ILE A 174 -3.53 8.76 10.59
C ILE A 174 -4.16 8.98 9.22
N ASP A 175 -4.55 10.21 8.90
CA ASP A 175 -4.96 10.59 7.55
C ASP A 175 -4.32 11.90 7.11
N ILE A 176 -4.16 12.08 5.80
CA ILE A 176 -3.78 13.36 5.19
C ILE A 176 -4.85 13.66 4.14
N PRO A 177 -5.88 14.44 4.48
CA PRO A 177 -6.94 14.82 3.57
C PRO A 177 -6.41 15.58 2.33
N PRO A 178 -7.27 15.83 1.32
CA PRO A 178 -6.89 16.61 0.15
C PRO A 178 -6.17 17.92 0.51
N SER A 179 -5.15 18.26 -0.27
CA SER A 179 -4.21 19.35 0.04
C SER A 179 -4.86 20.69 0.36
N LYS A 180 -6.06 20.98 -0.13
CA LYS A 180 -6.82 22.20 0.23
C LYS A 180 -7.05 22.38 1.74
N TYR A 181 -7.00 21.31 2.54
CA TYR A 181 -7.18 21.38 3.98
C TYR A 181 -5.88 21.65 4.76
N GLN A 182 -4.70 21.43 4.15
CA GLN A 182 -3.38 21.67 4.76
C GLN A 182 -3.18 21.06 6.16
N ILE A 183 -3.80 19.90 6.44
CA ILE A 183 -3.71 19.21 7.73
C ILE A 183 -3.35 17.73 7.58
N MET A 184 -2.80 17.17 8.65
CA MET A 184 -2.77 15.74 8.98
C MET A 184 -3.72 15.49 10.15
N GLU A 185 -4.47 14.41 10.12
CA GLU A 185 -5.46 14.04 11.13
C GLU A 185 -4.98 12.81 11.91
N LEU A 186 -4.97 12.90 13.24
CA LEU A 186 -4.78 11.77 14.14
C LEU A 186 -6.14 11.38 14.72
N CYS A 187 -6.57 10.14 14.48
CA CYS A 187 -7.79 9.60 15.06
C CYS A 187 -7.44 8.75 16.29
N THR A 188 -8.03 9.07 17.43
CA THR A 188 -7.83 8.37 18.70
C THR A 188 -9.15 7.75 19.19
N GLY A 189 -9.18 7.26 20.43
CA GLY A 189 -10.44 6.87 21.09
C GLY A 189 -11.35 8.06 21.37
N ASP A 190 -10.78 9.22 21.65
CA ASP A 190 -11.47 10.39 22.21
C ASP A 190 -11.81 11.45 21.16
N GLY A 191 -11.36 11.25 19.91
CA GLY A 191 -11.75 12.09 18.80
C GLY A 191 -10.66 12.21 17.74
N ARG A 192 -10.65 13.38 17.09
CA ARG A 192 -9.73 13.73 16.02
C ARG A 192 -8.87 14.92 16.46
N ILE A 193 -7.56 14.81 16.24
CA ILE A 193 -6.60 15.89 16.43
C ILE A 193 -6.08 16.29 15.05
N GLU A 194 -6.09 17.59 14.77
CA GLU A 194 -5.60 18.15 13.52
C GLU A 194 -4.21 18.75 13.74
N ILE A 195 -3.32 18.47 12.80
CA ILE A 195 -1.93 18.95 12.79
C ILE A 195 -1.71 19.67 11.47
N PRO A 196 -1.38 20.97 11.48
CA PRO A 196 -0.95 21.69 10.29
C PRO A 196 0.19 20.98 9.55
N LEU A 197 0.14 20.91 8.21
CA LEU A 197 1.15 20.20 7.41
C LEU A 197 2.53 20.86 7.42
N ASP A 198 2.64 22.12 7.81
CA ASP A 198 3.94 22.80 8.03
C ASP A 198 4.70 22.23 9.24
N GLU A 199 4.02 21.58 10.18
CA GLU A 199 4.62 20.79 11.26
C GLU A 199 5.06 19.38 10.80
N VAL A 200 4.69 18.96 9.59
CA VAL A 200 4.98 17.61 9.05
C VAL A 200 6.15 17.68 8.07
N TYR A 201 7.25 17.00 8.41
CA TYR A 201 8.45 16.95 7.57
C TYR A 201 8.49 15.68 6.70
N PRO A 202 8.24 15.78 5.38
CA PRO A 202 8.31 14.63 4.47
C PRO A 202 9.75 14.21 4.15
N ILE A 203 9.89 12.99 3.64
CA ILE A 203 11.13 12.42 3.10
C ILE A 203 11.02 12.11 1.61
#